data_AF-A0A929QGK9-F1
#
_entry.id   AF-A0A929QGK9-F1
#
_cell.length_a   1.000
_cell.length_b   1.000
_cell.length_c   1.000
_cell.angle_alpha   90.00
_cell.angle_beta   90.00
_cell.angle_gamma   90.00
#
_symmetry.space_group_name_H-M   'P 1'
#
loop_
_entity.id
_entity.type
_entity.pdbx_description
1 polymer ?
#
loop_
_entity_poly.entity_id
_entity_poly.type
_entity_poly.pdbx_seq_one_letter_code
_entity_poly.pdbx_strand_id
1 'polypeptide(L)' 'MNIFEDTSPHAYRNSPLRVAVLGASGSVGKQTLDVCRHFPDKVELAALAVHSSVEFAVQAAKEFHCNYIAFADE' A
#
# COMPACT_ATOMS: atom_id res chain seq x y z
N MET A 1 -11.10 26.44 -17.41
CA MET A 1 -10.93 25.02 -17.09
C MET A 1 -9.59 24.55 -17.62
N ASN A 2 -8.62 24.28 -16.75
CA ASN A 2 -7.31 23.75 -17.11
C ASN A 2 -7.15 22.36 -16.50
N ILE A 3 -6.48 21.45 -17.19
CA ILE A 3 -6.16 20.09 -16.69
C ILE A 3 -5.30 20.10 -15.43
N PHE A 4 -4.68 21.25 -15.11
CA PHE A 4 -3.89 21.48 -13.89
C PHE A 4 -4.70 22.13 -12.76
N GLU A 5 -6.01 22.31 -12.91
CA GLU A 5 -6.86 22.67 -11.76
C GLU A 5 -6.94 21.48 -10.82
N ASP A 6 -6.22 21.60 -9.70
CA ASP A 6 -6.34 20.70 -8.56
C ASP A 6 -7.73 20.87 -7.94
N THR A 7 -8.68 20.12 -8.48
CA THR A 7 -10.06 20.03 -8.02
C THR A 7 -10.24 18.94 -6.96
N SER A 8 -9.14 18.32 -6.53
CA SER A 8 -9.17 17.27 -5.54
C SER A 8 -9.63 17.88 -4.21
N PRO A 9 -10.72 17.37 -3.60
CA PRO A 9 -11.07 17.80 -2.26
C PRO A 9 -9.88 17.46 -1.36
N HIS A 10 -9.17 18.48 -0.88
CA HIS A 10 -8.20 18.36 0.19
C HIS A 10 -8.98 18.09 1.48
N ALA A 11 -9.59 16.89 1.55
CA ALA A 11 -10.11 16.34 2.77
C ALA A 11 -8.89 16.14 3.67
N TYR A 12 -8.69 17.08 4.59
CA TYR A 12 -7.75 16.92 5.68
C TYR A 12 -8.13 15.63 6.40
N ARG A 13 -7.43 14.53 6.09
CA ARG A 13 -7.75 13.24 6.68
C ARG A 13 -7.18 13.26 8.09
N ASN A 14 -8.06 13.28 9.07
CA ASN A 14 -7.71 13.05 10.48
C ASN A 14 -7.25 11.60 10.76
N SER A 15 -7.09 10.77 9.71
CA SER A 15 -6.63 9.38 9.81
C SER A 15 -5.66 9.06 8.67
N PRO A 16 -4.73 8.11 8.87
CA PRO A 16 -3.83 7.66 7.82
C PRO A 16 -4.58 7.23 6.57
N LEU A 17 -4.02 7.52 5.40
CA LEU A 17 -4.51 7.02 4.13
C LEU A 17 -4.32 5.50 4.08
N ARG A 18 -5.44 4.78 4.12
CA ARG A 18 -5.45 3.32 4.02
C ARG A 18 -5.32 2.90 2.57
N VAL A 19 -4.29 2.13 2.26
CA VAL A 19 -3.97 1.69 0.89
C VAL A 19 -3.91 0.17 0.78
N ALA A 20 -4.23 -0.34 -0.41
CA ALA A 20 -4.00 -1.73 -0.79
C ALA A 20 -2.97 -1.77 -1.92
N VAL A 21 -1.94 -2.61 -1.80
CA VAL A 21 -0.86 -2.70 -2.80
C VAL A 21 -0.97 -4.00 -3.57
N LEU A 22 -1.30 -3.90 -4.86
CA LEU A 22 -1.37 -5.05 -5.77
C LEU A 22 -0.03 -5.24 -6.48
N GLY A 23 0.55 -6.43 -6.38
CA GLY A 23 1.91 -6.69 -6.88
C GLY A 23 2.98 -6.15 -5.93
N ALA A 24 2.78 -6.29 -4.62
CA ALA A 24 3.66 -5.76 -3.57
C ALA A 24 5.12 -6.27 -3.68
N SER A 25 5.33 -7.46 -4.24
CA SER A 25 6.66 -8.03 -4.48
C SER A 25 7.37 -7.47 -5.73
N GLY A 26 6.69 -6.70 -6.57
CA GLY A 26 7.26 -6.04 -7.74
C GLY A 26 8.04 -4.77 -7.38
N SER A 27 8.70 -4.14 -8.36
CA SER A 27 9.51 -2.93 -8.11
C SER A 27 8.68 -1.76 -7.56
N VAL A 28 7.53 -1.46 -8.20
CA VAL A 28 6.62 -0.40 -7.73
C VAL A 28 6.02 -0.75 -6.38
N GLY A 29 5.66 -2.02 -6.17
CA GLY A 29 5.15 -2.51 -4.89
C GLY A 29 6.14 -2.29 -3.75
N LYS A 30 7.40 -2.70 -3.91
CA LYS A 30 8.46 -2.51 -2.90
C LYS A 30 8.71 -1.03 -2.61
N GLN A 31 8.80 -0.19 -3.64
CA GLN A 31 8.95 1.26 -3.45
C GLN A 31 7.75 1.87 -2.73
N THR A 32 6.54 1.37 -2.99
CA THR A 32 5.33 1.81 -2.27
C THR A 32 5.37 1.39 -0.80
N LEU A 33 5.87 0.19 -0.50
CA LEU A 33 6.11 -0.24 0.87
C LEU A 33 7.16 0.63 1.57
N ASP A 34 8.20 1.08 0.87
CA ASP A 34 9.17 2.03 1.43
C ASP A 34 8.53 3.37 1.80
N VAL A 35 7.54 3.85 1.03
CA VAL A 35 6.76 5.04 1.41
C VAL A 35 5.94 4.77 2.68
N CYS A 36 5.30 3.59 2.78
CA CYS A 36 4.55 3.20 3.97
C CYS A 36 5.45 3.14 5.23
N ARG A 37 6.71 2.69 5.09
CA ARG A 37 7.70 2.67 6.18
C ARG A 37 8.09 4.05 6.66
N HIS A 38 8.29 4.98 5.73
CA HIS A 38 8.75 6.33 6.07
C HIS A 38 7.65 7.24 6.60
N PHE A 39 6.38 6.94 6.30
CA PHE A 39 5.23 7.77 6.70
C PHE A 39 4.10 6.96 7.36
N PRO A 40 4.37 6.23 8.45
CA PRO A 40 3.37 5.38 9.11
C PRO A 40 2.21 6.17 9.75
N ASP A 41 2.41 7.45 10.03
CA ASP A 41 1.40 8.40 10.51
C ASP A 41 0.46 8.90 9.40
N LYS A 42 0.87 8.78 8.14
CA LYS A 42 0.12 9.29 6.98
C LYS A 42 -0.43 8.19 6.08
N VAL A 43 0.19 7.02 6.05
CA VAL A 43 -0.18 5.91 5.17
C VAL A 43 -0.19 4.61 5.97
N GLU A 44 -1.30 3.89 5.87
CA GLU A 44 -1.48 2.57 6.48
C GLU A 44 -1.68 1.53 5.38
N LEU A 45 -0.86 0.48 5.38
CA LEU A 45 -1.04 -0.65 4.46
C LEU A 45 -2.15 -1.57 4.97
N ALA A 46 -3.35 -1.44 4.42
CA ALA A 46 -4.49 -2.25 4.83
C ALA A 46 -4.46 -3.67 4.23
N ALA A 47 -3.93 -3.81 3.00
CA ALA A 47 -3.89 -5.07 2.28
C ALA A 47 -2.70 -5.14 1.29
N LEU A 48 -2.23 -6.35 1.00
CA LEU A 48 -1.24 -6.58 -0.04
C LEU A 48 -1.57 -7.80 -0.88
N ALA A 49 -1.23 -7.75 -2.17
CA ALA A 49 -1.31 -8.90 -3.05
C ALA A 49 0.05 -9.18 -3.69
N VAL A 50 0.39 -10.46 -3.82
CA VAL A 50 1.59 -10.93 -4.52
C VAL A 50 1.18 -11.99 -5.55
N HIS A 51 2.07 -12.29 -6.50
CA HIS A 51 1.84 -13.40 -7.41
C HIS A 51 1.98 -14.73 -6.67
N SER A 52 3.21 -15.20 -6.46
CA SER A 52 3.51 -16.50 -5.84
C SER A 52 4.47 -16.43 -4.63
N SER A 53 5.00 -15.24 -4.29
CA SER A 53 6.02 -15.12 -3.24
C SER A 53 5.41 -15.09 -1.83
N VAL A 54 5.16 -16.28 -1.28
CA VAL A 54 4.62 -16.46 0.08
C VAL A 54 5.53 -15.88 1.16
N GLU A 55 6.84 -16.14 1.06
CA GLU A 55 7.80 -15.62 2.04
C GLU A 55 7.76 -14.09 2.12
N PHE A 56 7.76 -13.41 0.98
CA PHE A 56 7.65 -11.95 0.92
C PHE A 56 6.34 -11.47 1.54
N ALA A 57 5.21 -12.09 1.18
CA ALA A 57 3.90 -11.71 1.70
C ALA A 57 3.82 -11.85 3.23
N VAL A 58 4.38 -12.93 3.80
CA VAL A 58 4.40 -13.15 5.25
C VAL A 58 5.29 -12.11 5.95
N GLN A 59 6.46 -11.80 5.40
CA GLN A 59 7.35 -10.78 5.98
C GLN A 59 6.70 -9.40 5.94
N ALA A 60 6.14 -9.00 4.79
CA ALA A 60 5.45 -7.73 4.66
C ALA A 60 4.22 -7.64 5.56
N ALA A 61 3.43 -8.70 5.67
CA ALA A 61 2.27 -8.71 6.55
C ALA A 61 2.62 -8.57 8.03
N LYS A 62 3.71 -9.20 8.47
CA LYS A 62 4.23 -9.05 9.84
C LYS A 62 4.75 -7.64 10.10
N GLU A 63 5.44 -7.06 9.13
CA GLU A 63 6.02 -5.73 9.24
C GLU A 63 4.95 -4.63 9.31
N PHE A 64 3.95 -4.69 8.43
CA PHE A 64 2.93 -3.65 8.31
C PHE A 64 1.64 -3.96 9.05
N HIS A 65 1.56 -5.11 9.74
CA HIS A 65 0.36 -5.60 10.42
C HIS A 65 -0.89 -5.58 9.52
N CYS A 66 -0.73 -5.96 8.25
CA CYS A 66 -1.84 -5.90 7.30
C CYS A 66 -2.90 -6.97 7.63
N ASN A 67 -4.17 -6.62 7.41
CA ASN A 67 -5.28 -7.51 7.74
C ASN A 67 -5.62 -8.49 6.61
N TYR A 68 -5.17 -8.20 5.39
CA TYR A 68 -5.54 -8.95 4.19
C TYR A 68 -4.34 -9.21 3.30
N ILE A 69 -4.20 -10.46 2.87
CA ILE A 69 -3.19 -10.92 1.92
C ILE A 69 -3.90 -11.69 0.82
N ALA A 70 -3.57 -11.40 -0.43
CA ALA A 70 -4.04 -12.16 -1.59
C ALA A 70 -2.86 -12.72 -2.39
N PHE A 71 -3.04 -13.93 -2.90
CA PHE A 71 -2.13 -14.60 -3.83
C PHE A 71 -2.84 -14.72 -5.17
N ALA A 72 -2.14 -14.34 -6.25
CA ALA A 72 -2.70 -14.46 -7.60
C ALA A 72 -2.42 -15.83 -8.24
N ASP A 73 -1.40 -16.53 -7.74
CA ASP A 73 -1.04 -17.88 -8.16
C ASP A 73 -1.89 -18.90 -7.36
N GLU A 74 -2.60 -19.78 -8.07
CA GLU A 74 -3.32 -20.95 -7.50
C GLU A 74 -2.46 -22.22 -7.58
#